data_AF-A0A7C2WI50-F1
#
_entry.id   AF-A0A7C2WI50-F1
#
_cell.length_a   1.000
_cell.length_b   1.000
_cell.length_c   1.000
_cell.angle_alpha   90.00
_cell.angle_beta   90.00
_cell.angle_gamma   90.00
#
_symmetry.space_group_name_H-M   'P 1'
#
loop_
_entity.id
_entity.type
_entity.pdbx_description
1 polymer ?
#
loop_
_entity_poly.entity_id
_entity_poly.type
_entity_poly.pdbx_seq_one_letter_code
_entity_poly.pdbx_strand_id
1 'polypeptide(L)'
;LLNLPDNVYLLIDVPALVHGQLQRLFAARVDGTAIAGKTALIVEDSVFYRDALEATLRRAGYTVLAAGSAEEALSRLAENRDIALVITDYMLPGKSGLDLIQAIRSGEGGIRSNIPIVVLSQYLQDQDPDGAMAARLRAAGASAVFAKFDEIEQSELLERFRKLVAADSRAEGIAPEVVADEETAHVLAINLGPEVYGISIDRVREITTLDSVTPTPMDQAGFLGLANIRGEIVPVFDLGGVLRRPARADGRSVDVVTLTGLGPLVLRGESIRGTIRVPASELREPSGNLGALAELVPAVATLPDCLLQLVELEKLAGACLGRRQDLS
;
A
#
# COMPACT_ATOMS: atom_id res chain seq x y z
N LEU A 1 0.54 -25.56 12.76
CA LEU A 1 0.58 -26.92 13.35
C LEU A 1 0.01 -27.88 12.34
N LEU A 2 0.84 -28.73 11.73
CA LEU A 2 0.38 -29.81 10.87
C LEU A 2 0.19 -31.06 11.74
N ASN A 3 -1.00 -31.65 11.69
CA ASN A 3 -1.31 -32.88 12.42
C ASN A 3 -0.90 -34.09 11.57
N LEU A 4 0.02 -34.89 12.08
CA LEU A 4 0.41 -36.18 11.49
C LEU A 4 -0.20 -37.33 12.32
N PRO A 5 -0.28 -38.56 11.77
CA PRO A 5 -0.76 -39.71 12.52
C PRO A 5 0.04 -39.92 13.82
N ASP A 6 -0.61 -40.49 14.83
CA ASP A 6 -0.06 -40.83 16.16
C ASP A 6 0.24 -39.64 17.11
N ASN A 7 -0.49 -38.53 16.99
CA ASN A 7 -0.39 -37.37 17.89
C ASN A 7 1.02 -36.77 17.99
N VAL A 8 1.81 -36.87 16.91
CA VAL A 8 3.10 -36.20 16.79
C VAL A 8 2.90 -34.83 16.14
N TYR A 9 3.22 -33.78 16.90
CA TYR A 9 3.13 -32.39 16.42
C TYR A 9 4.50 -31.93 15.92
N LEU A 10 4.60 -31.61 14.63
CA LEU A 10 5.79 -30.98 14.07
C LEU A 10 5.70 -29.45 14.27
N LEU A 11 6.60 -28.91 15.08
CA LEU A 11 6.79 -27.46 15.21
C LEU A 11 7.72 -27.01 14.09
N ILE A 12 7.16 -26.38 13.06
CA ILE A 12 7.95 -25.80 11.96
C ILE A 12 8.28 -24.36 12.36
N ASP A 13 9.57 -24.04 12.46
CA ASP A 13 10.06 -22.67 12.58
C ASP A 13 9.88 -21.96 11.23
N VAL A 14 8.66 -21.43 11.03
CA VAL A 14 8.27 -20.69 9.81
C VAL A 14 9.21 -19.50 9.55
N PRO A 15 9.64 -18.70 10.56
CA PRO A 15 10.65 -17.66 10.34
C PRO A 15 11.94 -18.16 9.70
N ALA A 16 12.49 -19.30 10.14
CA ALA A 16 13.72 -19.86 9.57
C ALA A 16 13.55 -20.36 8.13
N LEU A 17 12.38 -20.91 7.79
CA LEU A 17 12.06 -21.39 6.44
C LEU A 17 11.89 -20.23 5.44
N VAL A 18 11.35 -19.11 5.92
CA VAL A 18 11.01 -17.93 5.11
C VAL A 18 12.22 -17.01 4.90
N HIS A 19 13.15 -16.93 5.86
CA HIS A 19 14.31 -16.01 5.80
C HIS A 19 15.29 -16.31 4.64
N GLY A 20 15.47 -17.60 4.29
CA GLY A 20 16.36 -18.01 3.20
C GLY A 20 15.81 -17.75 1.78
N GLN A 21 14.48 -17.63 1.64
CA GLN A 21 13.83 -17.32 0.36
C GLN A 21 13.53 -15.83 0.19
N LEU A 22 13.16 -15.13 1.27
CA LEU A 22 12.93 -13.68 1.25
C LEU A 22 14.18 -12.87 0.92
N GLN A 23 15.38 -13.30 1.36
CA GLN A 23 16.62 -12.62 0.98
C GLN A 23 16.87 -12.67 -0.54
N ARG A 24 16.39 -13.68 -1.28
CA ARG A 24 16.49 -13.71 -2.75
C ARG A 24 15.44 -12.82 -3.42
N LEU A 25 14.26 -12.66 -2.82
CA LEU A 25 13.19 -11.76 -3.27
C LEU A 25 13.58 -10.28 -3.11
N PHE A 26 14.28 -9.92 -2.04
CA PHE A 26 14.79 -8.55 -1.82
C PHE A 26 16.18 -8.27 -2.42
N ALA A 27 16.97 -9.30 -2.75
CA ALA A 27 18.25 -9.16 -3.45
C ALA A 27 18.13 -9.13 -4.98
N ALA A 28 16.93 -9.31 -5.53
CA ALA A 28 16.66 -9.08 -6.94
C ALA A 28 16.72 -7.57 -7.22
N ARG A 29 17.95 -7.11 -7.44
CA ARG A 29 18.30 -5.81 -8.01
C ARG A 29 17.26 -5.45 -9.07
N VAL A 30 16.49 -4.40 -8.80
CA VAL A 30 15.60 -3.80 -9.77
C VAL A 30 16.50 -3.24 -10.86
N ASP A 31 16.67 -3.99 -11.95
CA ASP A 31 17.21 -3.47 -13.20
C ASP A 31 16.19 -2.47 -13.77
N GLY A 32 16.21 -1.26 -13.24
CA GLY A 32 15.27 -0.16 -13.51
C GLY A 32 15.44 0.51 -14.87
N THR A 33 16.20 -0.07 -15.80
CA THR A 33 16.56 0.56 -17.07
C THR A 33 15.44 0.54 -18.11
N ALA A 34 14.47 -0.37 -18.03
CA ALA A 34 13.42 -0.50 -19.07
C ALA A 34 12.18 0.38 -18.87
N ILE A 35 11.97 0.97 -17.68
CA ILE A 35 10.71 1.65 -17.29
C ILE A 35 10.91 3.06 -16.76
N ALA A 36 12.13 3.40 -16.34
CA ALA A 36 12.47 4.74 -15.88
C ALA A 36 11.93 5.80 -16.86
N GLY A 37 11.04 6.66 -16.37
CA GLY A 37 10.44 7.76 -17.14
C GLY A 37 9.22 7.41 -17.99
N LYS A 38 8.65 6.21 -17.87
CA LYS A 38 7.35 5.88 -18.50
C LYS A 38 6.19 6.36 -17.64
N THR A 39 5.16 6.92 -18.27
CA THR A 39 3.99 7.45 -17.57
C THR A 39 2.91 6.37 -17.41
N ALA A 40 2.45 6.13 -16.17
CA ALA A 40 1.29 5.30 -15.86
C ALA A 40 0.12 6.15 -15.36
N LEU A 41 -1.10 5.86 -15.79
CA LEU A 41 -2.33 6.49 -15.30
C LEU A 41 -3.08 5.52 -14.39
N ILE A 42 -3.32 5.92 -13.14
CA ILE A 42 -4.18 5.22 -12.19
C ILE A 42 -5.59 5.82 -12.25
N VAL A 43 -6.62 4.99 -12.28
CA VAL A 43 -8.03 5.39 -12.22
C VAL A 43 -8.70 4.65 -11.07
N GLU A 44 -8.91 5.37 -9.98
CA GLU A 44 -9.35 4.81 -8.69
C GLU A 44 -10.08 5.90 -7.92
N ASP A 45 -11.30 5.64 -7.46
CA ASP A 45 -12.11 6.61 -6.71
C ASP A 45 -11.67 6.69 -5.24
N SER A 46 -11.23 5.57 -4.66
CA SER A 46 -10.65 5.54 -3.33
C SER A 46 -9.28 6.23 -3.30
N VAL A 47 -9.25 7.41 -2.68
CA VAL A 47 -8.02 8.19 -2.44
C VAL A 47 -6.93 7.31 -1.82
N PHE A 48 -7.29 6.46 -0.86
CA PHE A 48 -6.36 5.55 -0.18
C PHE A 48 -5.73 4.52 -1.12
N TYR A 49 -6.53 3.78 -1.90
CA TYR A 49 -5.98 2.77 -2.84
C TYR A 49 -5.17 3.42 -3.96
N ARG A 50 -5.61 4.60 -4.41
CA ARG A 50 -4.93 5.38 -5.44
C ARG A 50 -3.54 5.79 -4.98
N ASP A 51 -3.45 6.34 -3.77
CA ASP A 51 -2.20 6.79 -3.15
C ASP A 51 -1.21 5.64 -2.90
N ALA A 52 -1.69 4.49 -2.41
CA ALA A 52 -0.86 3.31 -2.18
C ALA A 52 -0.29 2.73 -3.50
N LEU A 53 -1.12 2.69 -4.55
CA LEU A 53 -0.70 2.23 -5.87
C LEU A 53 0.27 3.22 -6.54
N GLU A 54 0.04 4.53 -6.39
CA GLU A 54 0.95 5.57 -6.87
C GLU A 54 2.34 5.43 -6.26
N ALA A 55 2.43 5.28 -4.92
CA ALA A 55 3.71 5.11 -4.23
C ALA A 55 4.48 3.89 -4.74
N THR A 56 3.76 2.77 -4.94
CA THR A 56 4.34 1.51 -5.45
C THR A 56 4.89 1.67 -6.87
N LEU A 57 4.15 2.33 -7.77
CA LEU A 57 4.58 2.53 -9.16
C LEU A 57 5.74 3.53 -9.27
N ARG A 58 5.72 4.61 -8.48
CA ARG A 58 6.83 5.58 -8.44
C ARG A 58 8.13 4.93 -7.96
N ARG A 59 8.08 4.12 -6.90
CA ARG A 59 9.24 3.30 -6.46
C ARG A 59 9.73 2.34 -7.55
N ALA A 60 8.86 1.89 -8.44
CA ALA A 60 9.21 1.05 -9.57
C ALA A 60 9.79 1.82 -10.78
N GLY A 61 9.81 3.15 -10.75
CA GLY A 61 10.40 4.03 -11.77
C GLY A 61 9.41 4.70 -12.73
N TYR A 62 8.10 4.58 -12.50
CA TYR A 62 7.08 5.25 -13.32
C TYR A 62 6.88 6.72 -12.92
N THR A 63 6.63 7.58 -13.90
CA THR A 63 5.87 8.81 -13.68
C THR A 63 4.41 8.44 -13.54
N VAL A 64 3.70 8.96 -12.53
CA VAL A 64 2.31 8.55 -12.27
C VAL A 64 1.36 9.74 -12.38
N LEU A 65 0.32 9.56 -13.18
CA LEU A 65 -0.87 10.40 -13.22
C LEU A 65 -2.02 9.64 -12.54
N ALA A 66 -2.96 10.37 -11.94
CA ALA A 66 -4.02 9.78 -11.13
C ALA A 66 -5.36 10.44 -11.43
N ALA A 67 -6.43 9.66 -11.55
CA ALA A 67 -7.79 10.11 -11.79
C ALA A 67 -8.76 9.45 -10.81
N GLY A 68 -9.75 10.20 -10.34
CA GLY A 68 -10.81 9.71 -9.45
C GLY A 68 -12.03 9.12 -10.17
N SER A 69 -12.15 9.34 -11.49
CA SER A 69 -13.24 8.82 -12.31
C SER A 69 -12.79 8.51 -13.74
N ALA A 70 -13.62 7.76 -14.47
CA ALA A 70 -13.37 7.46 -15.88
C ALA A 70 -13.37 8.71 -16.75
N GLU A 71 -14.21 9.70 -16.47
CA GLU A 71 -14.24 10.97 -17.21
C GLU A 71 -12.93 11.75 -17.04
N GLU A 72 -12.41 11.84 -15.83
CA GLU A 72 -11.12 12.48 -15.57
C GLU A 72 -9.98 11.71 -16.26
N ALA A 73 -10.04 10.38 -16.25
CA ALA A 73 -9.08 9.53 -16.95
C ALA A 73 -9.07 9.78 -18.46
N LEU A 74 -10.25 9.88 -19.09
CA LEU A 74 -10.38 10.18 -20.52
C LEU A 74 -9.81 11.56 -20.87
N SER A 75 -10.07 12.58 -20.06
CA SER A 75 -9.49 13.92 -20.23
C SER A 75 -7.96 13.87 -20.18
N ARG A 76 -7.39 13.18 -19.17
CA ARG A 76 -5.93 13.03 -19.04
C ARG A 76 -5.32 12.25 -20.20
N LEU A 77 -6.00 11.23 -20.71
CA LEU A 77 -5.56 10.44 -21.86
C LEU A 77 -5.58 11.24 -23.17
N ALA A 78 -6.51 12.19 -23.32
CA ALA A 78 -6.53 13.09 -24.45
C ALA A 78 -5.38 14.12 -24.39
N GLU A 79 -5.02 14.56 -23.19
CA GLU A 79 -3.95 15.54 -22.94
C GLU A 79 -2.54 14.93 -22.97
N ASN A 80 -2.38 13.68 -22.55
CA ASN A 80 -1.08 13.03 -22.34
C ASN A 80 -0.94 11.77 -23.21
N ARG A 81 -0.39 11.93 -24.40
CA ARG A 81 -0.23 10.82 -25.37
C ARG A 81 0.88 9.82 -25.02
N ASP A 82 1.77 10.20 -24.11
CA ASP A 82 2.92 9.42 -23.64
C ASP A 82 2.56 8.40 -22.54
N ILE A 83 1.28 8.36 -22.10
CA ILE A 83 0.81 7.35 -21.15
C ILE A 83 1.03 5.95 -21.73
N ALA A 84 1.90 5.19 -21.05
CA ALA A 84 2.35 3.87 -21.43
C ALA A 84 1.54 2.74 -20.79
N LEU A 85 0.77 3.03 -19.74
CA LEU A 85 -0.02 2.06 -18.99
C LEU A 85 -1.22 2.75 -18.35
N VAL A 86 -2.40 2.13 -18.43
CA VAL A 86 -3.58 2.50 -17.64
C VAL A 86 -3.86 1.39 -16.63
N ILE A 87 -4.08 1.76 -15.37
CA ILE A 87 -4.52 0.86 -14.30
C ILE A 87 -5.83 1.39 -13.75
N THR A 88 -6.91 0.63 -13.85
CA THR A 88 -8.25 1.09 -13.48
C THR A 88 -8.92 0.14 -12.50
N ASP A 89 -9.71 0.68 -11.57
CA ASP A 89 -10.77 -0.09 -10.92
C ASP A 89 -11.88 -0.40 -11.92
N TYR A 90 -12.59 -1.50 -11.68
CA TYR A 90 -13.86 -1.80 -12.30
C TYR A 90 -14.99 -0.89 -11.78
N MET A 91 -15.07 -0.68 -10.45
CA MET A 91 -16.09 0.16 -9.85
C MET A 91 -15.61 1.60 -9.79
N LEU A 92 -16.23 2.49 -10.56
CA LEU A 92 -15.93 3.91 -10.61
C LEU A 92 -17.24 4.70 -10.57
N PRO A 93 -17.25 5.92 -10.01
CA PRO A 93 -18.43 6.76 -10.01
C PRO A 93 -18.80 7.17 -11.44
N GLY A 94 -20.09 7.05 -11.77
CA GLY A 94 -20.60 7.37 -13.11
C GLY A 94 -20.36 6.23 -14.09
N LYS A 95 -19.25 6.29 -14.85
CA LYS A 95 -18.85 5.26 -15.80
C LYS A 95 -17.97 4.22 -15.14
N SER A 96 -18.22 2.94 -15.42
CA SER A 96 -17.42 1.83 -14.91
C SER A 96 -16.05 1.72 -15.61
N GLY A 97 -15.14 0.93 -15.02
CA GLY A 97 -13.88 0.58 -15.68
C GLY A 97 -14.07 -0.15 -17.01
N LEU A 98 -15.17 -0.88 -17.19
CA LEU A 98 -15.54 -1.50 -18.48
C LEU A 98 -15.86 -0.44 -19.53
N ASP A 99 -16.64 0.59 -19.16
CA ASP A 99 -16.97 1.71 -20.05
C ASP A 99 -15.71 2.50 -20.43
N LEU A 100 -14.80 2.69 -19.48
CA LEU A 100 -13.50 3.32 -19.72
C LEU A 100 -12.68 2.52 -20.73
N ILE A 101 -12.57 1.19 -20.56
CA ILE A 101 -11.84 0.33 -21.51
C ILE A 101 -12.41 0.48 -22.92
N GLN A 102 -13.74 0.41 -23.07
CA GLN A 102 -14.39 0.53 -24.36
C GLN A 102 -14.15 1.90 -25.01
N ALA A 103 -14.20 2.97 -24.22
CA ALA A 103 -13.90 4.33 -24.69
C ALA A 103 -12.43 4.51 -25.11
N ILE A 104 -11.48 3.91 -24.39
CA ILE A 104 -10.06 3.93 -24.81
C ILE A 104 -9.90 3.16 -26.13
N ARG A 105 -10.50 1.97 -26.23
CA ARG A 105 -10.38 1.10 -27.42
C ARG A 105 -11.08 1.66 -28.65
N SER A 106 -12.10 2.51 -28.49
CA SER A 106 -12.74 3.22 -29.62
C SER A 106 -11.83 4.29 -30.24
N GLY A 107 -10.81 4.76 -29.50
CA GLY A 107 -9.93 5.84 -29.94
C GLY A 107 -10.60 7.21 -30.00
N GLU A 108 -11.76 7.36 -29.35
CA GLU A 108 -12.50 8.61 -29.29
C GLU A 108 -11.64 9.73 -28.66
N GLY A 109 -11.77 10.97 -29.16
CA GLY A 109 -10.97 12.10 -28.68
C GLY A 109 -9.49 12.05 -29.05
N GLY A 110 -9.06 11.13 -29.92
CA GLY A 110 -7.65 10.97 -30.31
C GLY A 110 -6.80 10.21 -29.28
N ILE A 111 -7.46 9.49 -28.37
CA ILE A 111 -6.84 8.61 -27.38
C ILE A 111 -6.16 7.44 -28.10
N ARG A 112 -4.95 7.10 -27.67
CA ARG A 112 -4.20 5.95 -28.20
C ARG A 112 -4.92 4.64 -27.84
N SER A 113 -5.53 4.00 -28.83
CA SER A 113 -6.40 2.85 -28.60
C SER A 113 -5.68 1.55 -28.28
N ASN A 114 -4.35 1.47 -28.42
CA ASN A 114 -3.56 0.27 -28.10
C ASN A 114 -2.82 0.34 -26.75
N ILE A 115 -3.04 1.37 -25.93
CA ILE A 115 -2.39 1.48 -24.60
C ILE A 115 -2.69 0.21 -23.79
N PRO A 116 -1.69 -0.40 -23.12
CA PRO A 116 -1.93 -1.47 -22.15
C PRO A 116 -2.89 -1.04 -21.03
N ILE A 117 -3.94 -1.83 -20.77
CA ILE A 117 -4.91 -1.55 -19.69
C ILE A 117 -4.92 -2.71 -18.71
N VAL A 118 -4.69 -2.43 -17.43
CA VAL A 118 -4.81 -3.38 -16.33
C VAL A 118 -6.03 -3.03 -15.50
N VAL A 119 -6.85 -4.02 -15.17
CA VAL A 119 -7.94 -3.87 -14.21
C VAL A 119 -7.55 -4.48 -12.88
N LEU A 120 -7.68 -3.70 -11.80
CA LEU A 120 -7.58 -4.17 -10.43
C LEU A 120 -8.97 -4.10 -9.82
N SER A 121 -9.56 -5.22 -9.37
CA SER A 121 -10.89 -5.17 -8.74
C SER A 121 -11.04 -6.08 -7.53
N GLN A 122 -11.69 -5.57 -6.48
CA GLN A 122 -12.06 -6.37 -5.31
C GLN A 122 -13.17 -7.41 -5.60
N TYR A 123 -13.88 -7.28 -6.72
CA TYR A 123 -15.02 -8.14 -7.07
C TYR A 123 -14.63 -9.47 -7.72
N LEU A 124 -13.34 -9.71 -7.96
CA LEU A 124 -12.86 -10.88 -8.71
C LEU A 124 -12.71 -12.14 -7.85
N GLN A 125 -12.70 -12.03 -6.52
CA GLN A 125 -12.61 -13.19 -5.62
C GLN A 125 -14.01 -13.74 -5.30
N ASP A 126 -14.76 -13.06 -4.42
CA ASP A 126 -16.02 -13.60 -3.88
C ASP A 126 -17.22 -13.45 -4.83
N GLN A 127 -17.13 -12.57 -5.83
CA GLN A 127 -18.26 -12.19 -6.69
C GLN A 127 -18.07 -12.55 -8.18
N ASP A 128 -16.98 -13.22 -8.54
CA ASP A 128 -16.73 -13.75 -9.90
C ASP A 128 -16.25 -15.21 -9.89
N PRO A 129 -16.95 -16.15 -9.21
CA PRO A 129 -16.50 -17.53 -9.07
C PRO A 129 -16.32 -18.26 -10.42
N ASP A 130 -17.09 -17.86 -11.43
CA ASP A 130 -17.04 -18.44 -12.78
C ASP A 130 -16.12 -17.65 -13.73
N GLY A 131 -15.46 -16.58 -13.26
CA GLY A 131 -14.54 -15.76 -14.05
C GLY A 131 -15.19 -14.97 -15.20
N ALA A 132 -16.51 -14.83 -15.19
CA ALA A 132 -17.29 -14.19 -16.25
C ALA A 132 -16.99 -12.68 -16.35
N MET A 133 -16.80 -12.01 -15.21
CA MET A 133 -16.41 -10.59 -15.20
C MET A 133 -15.01 -10.41 -15.79
N ALA A 134 -14.05 -11.22 -15.33
CA ALA A 134 -12.69 -11.17 -15.86
C ALA A 134 -12.65 -11.44 -17.38
N ALA A 135 -13.44 -12.40 -17.87
CA ALA A 135 -13.56 -12.69 -19.29
C ALA A 135 -14.15 -11.52 -20.09
N ARG A 136 -15.19 -10.86 -19.56
CA ARG A 136 -15.80 -9.68 -20.20
C ARG A 136 -14.82 -8.50 -20.29
N LEU A 137 -14.06 -8.23 -19.24
CA LEU A 137 -13.06 -7.15 -19.23
C LEU A 137 -11.94 -7.41 -20.25
N ARG A 138 -11.46 -8.66 -20.35
CA ARG A 138 -10.47 -9.05 -21.37
C ARG A 138 -11.05 -8.93 -22.78
N ALA A 139 -12.28 -9.38 -23.00
CA ALA A 139 -12.96 -9.27 -24.29
C ALA A 139 -13.18 -7.81 -24.72
N ALA A 140 -13.38 -6.90 -23.76
CA ALA A 140 -13.45 -5.46 -24.01
C ALA A 140 -12.09 -4.83 -24.36
N GLY A 141 -10.98 -5.53 -24.11
CA GLY A 141 -9.63 -5.10 -24.47
C GLY A 141 -8.71 -4.82 -23.29
N ALA A 142 -9.04 -5.24 -22.06
CA ALA A 142 -8.09 -5.22 -20.96
C ALA A 142 -6.91 -6.17 -21.24
N SER A 143 -5.70 -5.69 -21.06
CA SER A 143 -4.45 -6.46 -21.21
C SER A 143 -4.25 -7.44 -20.05
N ALA A 144 -4.71 -7.07 -18.85
CA ALA A 144 -4.73 -7.97 -17.70
C ALA A 144 -5.83 -7.57 -16.70
N VAL A 145 -6.26 -8.53 -15.89
CA VAL A 145 -7.31 -8.37 -14.88
C VAL A 145 -6.88 -9.13 -13.63
N PHE A 146 -6.82 -8.45 -12.48
CA PHE A 146 -6.34 -8.99 -11.21
C PHE A 146 -7.26 -8.60 -10.06
N ALA A 147 -7.40 -9.49 -9.08
CA ALA A 147 -8.05 -9.15 -7.84
C ALA A 147 -7.22 -8.11 -7.07
N LYS A 148 -7.87 -7.05 -6.57
CA LYS A 148 -7.31 -6.30 -5.43
C LYS A 148 -7.29 -7.33 -4.28
N PHE A 149 -6.15 -7.57 -3.64
CA PHE A 149 -5.94 -8.56 -2.56
C PHE A 149 -5.68 -10.04 -2.92
N ASP A 150 -5.37 -10.38 -4.17
CA ASP A 150 -4.70 -11.68 -4.38
C ASP A 150 -3.24 -11.61 -3.89
N GLU A 151 -2.73 -12.75 -3.42
CA GLU A 151 -1.34 -13.02 -2.99
C GLU A 151 -0.29 -12.85 -4.11
N ILE A 152 -0.56 -12.02 -5.11
CA ILE A 152 0.47 -11.59 -6.05
C ILE A 152 1.36 -10.64 -5.25
N GLU A 153 2.52 -11.14 -4.82
CA GLU A 153 3.57 -10.33 -4.22
C GLU A 153 3.79 -9.09 -5.10
N GLN A 154 3.89 -7.90 -4.49
CA GLN A 154 3.99 -6.62 -5.22
C GLN A 154 5.07 -6.65 -6.33
N SER A 155 6.13 -7.44 -6.12
CA SER A 155 7.19 -7.76 -7.09
C SER A 155 6.67 -8.41 -8.38
N GLU A 156 5.78 -9.40 -8.30
CA GLU A 156 5.25 -10.12 -9.46
C GLU A 156 4.25 -9.25 -10.26
N LEU A 157 3.42 -8.46 -9.56
CA LEU A 157 2.52 -7.49 -10.20
C LEU A 157 3.33 -6.46 -11.00
N LEU A 158 4.38 -5.91 -10.39
CA LEU A 158 5.29 -4.97 -11.05
C LEU A 158 5.99 -5.62 -12.24
N GLU A 159 6.48 -6.85 -12.14
CA GLU A 159 7.08 -7.58 -13.27
C GLU A 159 6.11 -7.74 -14.44
N ARG A 160 4.83 -8.02 -14.18
CA ARG A 160 3.79 -8.09 -15.21
C ARG A 160 3.56 -6.73 -15.87
N PHE A 161 3.54 -5.64 -15.10
CA PHE A 161 3.45 -4.28 -15.65
C PHE A 161 4.67 -3.97 -16.52
N ARG A 162 5.87 -4.38 -16.07
CA ARG A 162 7.13 -4.24 -16.83
C ARG A 162 7.02 -4.91 -18.19
N LYS A 163 6.54 -6.15 -18.23
CA LYS A 163 6.39 -6.93 -19.48
C LYS A 163 5.40 -6.29 -20.43
N LEU A 164 4.27 -5.78 -19.93
CA LEU A 164 3.27 -5.08 -20.75
C LEU A 164 3.84 -3.81 -21.37
N VAL A 165 4.55 -3.00 -20.59
CA VAL A 165 5.17 -1.75 -21.08
C VAL A 165 6.36 -2.03 -22.01
N ALA A 166 7.17 -3.05 -21.73
CA ALA A 166 8.30 -3.42 -22.58
C ALA A 166 7.87 -4.01 -23.93
N ALA A 167 6.73 -4.72 -23.97
CA ALA A 167 6.15 -5.22 -25.22
C ALA A 167 5.65 -4.07 -26.13
N ASP A 168 5.17 -2.98 -25.54
CA ASP A 168 4.74 -1.75 -26.24
C ASP A 168 5.95 -0.90 -26.69
N SER A 169 7.00 -0.83 -25.86
CA SER A 169 8.21 0.00 -26.08
C SER A 169 9.09 -0.43 -27.26
N ARG A 170 8.90 -1.63 -27.82
CA ARG A 170 9.61 -2.06 -29.04
C ARG A 170 9.12 -1.35 -30.31
N ALA A 171 8.05 -0.56 -30.24
CA ALA A 171 7.47 0.14 -31.38
C ALA A 171 7.95 1.58 -31.56
N GLU A 172 8.34 2.32 -30.51
CA GLU A 172 8.69 3.74 -30.64
C GLU A 172 9.87 4.12 -29.72
N GLY A 173 11.01 4.42 -30.37
CA GLY A 173 12.20 4.92 -29.71
C GLY A 173 12.13 6.43 -29.52
N ILE A 174 11.69 6.89 -28.35
CA ILE A 174 11.93 8.24 -27.85
C ILE A 174 12.10 8.16 -26.33
N ALA A 175 13.21 8.67 -25.80
CA ALA A 175 13.46 8.84 -24.37
C ALA A 175 13.07 10.28 -23.97
N PRO A 176 12.21 10.50 -22.96
CA PRO A 176 11.97 11.84 -22.44
C PRO A 176 12.87 12.16 -21.24
N GLU A 177 13.16 13.46 -21.10
CA GLU A 177 13.88 14.10 -19.99
C GLU A 177 13.15 13.94 -18.66
N VAL A 178 13.90 13.59 -17.61
CA VAL A 178 13.43 13.50 -16.23
C VAL A 178 13.44 14.89 -15.59
N VAL A 179 12.27 15.41 -15.25
CA VAL A 179 12.14 16.55 -14.32
C VAL A 179 12.31 15.99 -12.91
N ALA A 180 13.27 16.50 -12.15
CA ALA A 180 13.52 16.07 -10.77
C ALA A 180 12.35 16.49 -9.88
N ASP A 181 11.49 15.52 -9.52
CA ASP A 181 10.43 15.70 -8.51
C ASP A 181 11.09 15.80 -7.12
N GLU A 182 10.68 16.78 -6.32
CA GLU A 182 11.19 16.94 -4.95
C GLU A 182 10.77 15.72 -4.12
N GLU A 183 11.71 15.10 -3.40
CA GLU A 183 11.44 13.88 -2.63
C GLU A 183 10.39 14.18 -1.54
N THR A 184 9.27 13.46 -1.53
CA THR A 184 8.17 13.67 -0.57
C THR A 184 7.94 12.43 0.28
N ALA A 185 7.74 12.62 1.58
CA ALA A 185 7.26 11.59 2.48
C ALA A 185 5.73 11.50 2.39
N HIS A 186 5.22 10.30 2.11
CA HIS A 186 3.79 10.05 1.99
C HIS A 186 3.30 9.19 3.15
N VAL A 187 2.38 9.73 3.95
CA VAL A 187 1.96 9.08 5.20
C VAL A 187 0.45 9.02 5.37
N LEU A 188 -0.02 7.94 5.99
CA LEU A 188 -1.35 7.84 6.57
C LEU A 188 -1.34 8.56 7.93
N ALA A 189 -2.12 9.63 8.04
CA ALA A 189 -2.27 10.41 9.25
C ALA A 189 -3.41 9.86 10.13
N ILE A 190 -3.07 9.52 11.36
CA ILE A 190 -3.94 8.95 12.39
C ILE A 190 -4.05 9.95 13.53
N ASN A 191 -5.27 10.28 13.93
CA ASN A 191 -5.52 11.13 15.09
C ASN A 191 -5.42 10.31 16.38
N LEU A 192 -4.83 10.92 17.41
CA LEU A 192 -4.88 10.50 18.80
C LEU A 192 -5.16 11.75 19.65
N GLY A 193 -6.44 12.02 19.93
CA GLY A 193 -6.87 13.27 20.53
C GLY A 193 -6.46 14.48 19.67
N PRO A 194 -5.75 15.49 20.24
CA PRO A 194 -5.30 16.67 19.49
C PRO A 194 -4.03 16.42 18.66
N GLU A 195 -3.42 15.25 18.75
CA GLU A 195 -2.16 14.92 18.09
C GLU A 195 -2.38 14.10 16.83
N VAL A 196 -1.49 14.29 15.84
CA VAL A 196 -1.55 13.58 14.56
C VAL A 196 -0.25 12.80 14.36
N TYR A 197 -0.37 11.50 14.09
CA TYR A 197 0.75 10.60 13.84
C TYR A 197 0.71 10.07 12.41
N GLY A 198 1.83 10.12 11.71
CA GLY A 198 1.97 9.67 10.33
C GLY A 198 2.68 8.33 10.27
N ILE A 199 2.09 7.34 9.61
CA ILE A 199 2.76 6.09 9.25
C ILE A 199 3.01 6.12 7.74
N SER A 200 4.21 5.74 7.30
CA SER A 200 4.50 5.61 5.85
C SER A 200 3.42 4.76 5.17
N ILE A 201 2.81 5.31 4.11
CA ILE A 201 1.70 4.65 3.42
C ILE A 201 2.16 3.30 2.81
N ASP A 202 3.43 3.20 2.41
CA ASP A 202 4.04 1.97 1.89
C ASP A 202 4.04 0.81 2.90
N ARG A 203 3.89 1.12 4.19
CA ARG A 203 3.83 0.15 5.27
C ARG A 203 2.41 -0.14 5.74
N VAL A 204 1.40 0.48 5.13
CA VAL A 204 -0.01 0.23 5.45
C VAL A 204 -0.58 -0.79 4.47
N ARG A 205 -1.15 -1.87 5.02
CA ARG A 205 -1.81 -2.92 4.24
C ARG A 205 -3.29 -2.62 4.06
N GLU A 206 -3.98 -2.27 5.14
CA GLU A 206 -5.39 -1.89 5.12
C GLU A 206 -5.76 -1.07 6.36
N ILE A 207 -6.89 -0.35 6.25
CA ILE A 207 -7.54 0.38 7.34
C ILE A 207 -8.89 -0.28 7.56
N THR A 208 -9.15 -0.70 8.79
CA THR A 208 -10.37 -1.43 9.15
C THR A 208 -10.83 -1.05 10.55
N THR A 209 -11.92 -1.65 11.00
CA THR A 209 -12.36 -1.63 12.40
C THR A 209 -12.56 -3.07 12.82
N LEU A 210 -11.84 -3.53 13.84
CA LEU A 210 -11.93 -4.91 14.29
C LEU A 210 -13.13 -5.11 15.22
N ASP A 211 -13.98 -6.09 14.87
CA ASP A 211 -15.14 -6.48 15.67
C ASP A 211 -14.75 -7.04 17.05
N SER A 212 -13.63 -7.76 17.11
CA SER A 212 -13.11 -8.31 18.37
C SER A 212 -11.59 -8.45 18.35
N VAL A 213 -10.99 -8.26 19.52
CA VAL A 213 -9.59 -8.55 19.82
C VAL A 213 -9.58 -9.56 20.94
N THR A 214 -8.91 -10.69 20.74
CA THR A 214 -8.79 -11.76 21.74
C THR A 214 -7.69 -11.40 22.73
N PRO A 215 -8.03 -11.07 24.00
CA PRO A 215 -7.03 -10.71 25.00
C PRO A 215 -6.10 -11.90 25.24
N THR A 216 -4.81 -11.65 25.27
CA THR A 216 -3.78 -12.66 25.53
C THR A 216 -2.81 -12.16 26.59
N PRO A 217 -2.25 -13.05 27.42
CA PRO A 217 -1.37 -12.66 28.50
C PRO A 217 -0.02 -12.21 27.95
N MET A 218 0.13 -10.90 27.69
CA MET A 218 1.42 -10.23 27.48
C MET A 218 1.43 -8.89 28.21
N ASP A 219 2.54 -8.58 28.86
CA ASP A 219 2.76 -7.33 29.61
C ASP A 219 3.62 -6.36 28.79
N GLN A 220 3.11 -5.96 27.63
CA GLN A 220 3.76 -4.99 26.73
C GLN A 220 2.90 -3.73 26.63
N ALA A 221 3.55 -2.57 26.61
CA ALA A 221 2.85 -1.29 26.55
C ALA A 221 1.96 -1.21 25.29
N GLY A 222 0.68 -0.90 25.51
CA GLY A 222 -0.30 -0.80 24.43
C GLY A 222 -0.76 -2.14 23.85
N PHE A 223 -0.29 -3.31 24.29
CA PHE A 223 -0.80 -4.57 23.75
C PHE A 223 -2.26 -4.79 24.14
N LEU A 224 -3.12 -5.07 23.15
CA LEU A 224 -4.55 -5.32 23.33
C LEU A 224 -4.91 -6.81 23.21
N GLY A 225 -4.14 -7.56 22.41
CA GLY A 225 -4.41 -8.97 22.14
C GLY A 225 -4.11 -9.36 20.70
N LEU A 226 -4.77 -10.42 20.24
CA LEU A 226 -4.64 -10.94 18.89
C LEU A 226 -5.96 -10.78 18.12
N ALA A 227 -5.88 -10.50 16.83
CA ALA A 227 -7.03 -10.48 15.94
C ALA A 227 -6.79 -11.37 14.72
N ASN A 228 -7.87 -11.89 14.14
CA ASN A 228 -7.82 -12.59 12.87
C ASN A 228 -8.11 -11.61 11.74
N ILE A 229 -7.11 -11.38 10.88
CA ILE A 229 -7.22 -10.55 9.70
C ILE A 229 -7.14 -11.46 8.49
N ARG A 230 -8.29 -11.73 7.85
CA ARG A 230 -8.39 -12.54 6.62
C ARG A 230 -7.71 -13.93 6.73
N GLY A 231 -7.78 -14.56 7.90
CA GLY A 231 -7.17 -15.87 8.17
C GLY A 231 -5.79 -15.81 8.84
N GLU A 232 -5.17 -14.64 8.93
CA GLU A 232 -3.89 -14.42 9.59
C GLU A 232 -4.08 -13.92 11.03
N ILE A 233 -3.37 -14.51 11.99
CA ILE A 233 -3.39 -14.05 13.39
C ILE A 233 -2.37 -12.94 13.56
N VAL A 234 -2.84 -11.72 13.81
CA VAL A 234 -2.03 -10.51 13.90
C VAL A 234 -2.13 -9.90 15.30
N PRO A 235 -1.00 -9.48 15.91
CA PRO A 235 -1.04 -8.79 17.19
C PRO A 235 -1.57 -7.37 17.04
N VAL A 236 -2.38 -6.95 18.02
CA VAL A 236 -3.05 -5.65 18.04
C VAL A 236 -2.51 -4.81 19.18
N PHE A 237 -2.08 -3.59 18.85
CA PHE A 237 -1.57 -2.62 19.81
C PHE A 237 -2.34 -1.31 19.74
N ASP A 238 -2.67 -0.75 20.90
CA ASP A 238 -3.09 0.64 21.05
C ASP A 238 -1.89 1.57 20.79
N LEU A 239 -1.96 2.33 19.69
CA LEU A 239 -0.87 3.23 19.29
C LEU A 239 -0.56 4.26 20.39
N GLY A 240 -1.59 4.83 21.02
CA GLY A 240 -1.42 5.75 22.15
C GLY A 240 -0.71 5.10 23.34
N GLY A 241 -1.10 3.87 23.70
CA GLY A 241 -0.46 3.09 24.75
C GLY A 241 1.03 2.82 24.47
N VAL A 242 1.37 2.45 23.22
CA VAL A 242 2.76 2.26 22.78
C VAL A 242 3.56 3.56 22.89
N LEU A 243 2.95 4.67 22.49
CA LEU A 243 3.53 6.02 22.58
C LEU A 243 3.43 6.65 23.98
N ARG A 244 2.98 5.88 24.99
CA ARG A 244 2.80 6.30 26.40
C ARG A 244 1.91 7.54 26.57
N ARG A 245 0.82 7.60 25.80
CA ARG A 245 -0.19 8.66 25.86
C ARG A 245 -1.34 8.31 26.81
N PRO A 246 -2.06 9.31 27.33
CA PRO A 246 -3.24 9.09 28.16
C PRO A 246 -4.26 8.20 27.45
N ALA A 247 -4.98 7.39 28.23
CA ALA A 247 -6.05 6.54 27.72
C ALA A 247 -7.16 7.39 27.07
N ARG A 248 -7.75 6.85 26.00
CA ARG A 248 -8.76 7.52 25.18
C ARG A 248 -10.10 7.61 25.90
N ALA A 249 -10.83 8.70 25.70
CA ALA A 249 -12.10 8.96 26.39
C ALA A 249 -13.35 8.60 25.56
N ASP A 250 -13.23 8.53 24.23
CA ASP A 250 -14.37 8.66 23.31
C ASP A 250 -14.76 7.39 22.54
N GLY A 251 -14.16 6.23 22.84
CA GLY A 251 -14.60 4.91 22.36
C GLY A 251 -14.53 4.68 20.84
N ARG A 252 -14.15 5.70 20.06
CA ARG A 252 -13.90 5.58 18.63
C ARG A 252 -12.54 4.92 18.41
N SER A 253 -12.50 4.01 17.45
CA SER A 253 -11.26 3.36 17.07
C SER A 253 -11.21 3.10 15.58
N VAL A 254 -10.01 3.21 15.04
CA VAL A 254 -9.66 2.68 13.72
C VAL A 254 -8.44 1.78 13.87
N ASP A 255 -8.41 0.69 13.13
CA ASP A 255 -7.35 -0.30 13.15
C ASP A 255 -6.57 -0.23 11.83
N VAL A 256 -5.28 0.04 11.92
CA VAL A 256 -4.39 0.11 10.76
C VAL A 256 -3.53 -1.14 10.75
N VAL A 257 -3.72 -1.99 9.75
CA VAL A 257 -2.88 -3.17 9.56
C VAL A 257 -1.60 -2.73 8.86
N THR A 258 -0.47 -2.90 9.54
CA THR A 258 0.85 -2.47 9.07
C THR A 258 1.77 -3.64 8.74
N LEU A 259 2.79 -3.38 7.94
CA LEU A 259 3.81 -4.33 7.50
C LEU A 259 5.17 -3.92 8.04
N THR A 260 5.80 -4.80 8.81
CA THR A 260 7.10 -4.56 9.46
C THR A 260 8.07 -5.70 9.13
N GLY A 261 9.35 -5.52 9.39
CA GLY A 261 10.34 -6.60 9.29
C GLY A 261 10.09 -7.77 10.24
N LEU A 262 9.28 -7.57 11.30
CA LEU A 262 8.86 -8.60 12.26
C LEU A 262 7.52 -9.25 11.90
N GLY A 263 6.90 -8.83 10.79
CA GLY A 263 5.60 -9.31 10.33
C GLY A 263 4.47 -8.28 10.48
N PRO A 264 3.22 -8.73 10.25
CA PRO A 264 2.00 -7.94 10.45
C PRO A 264 1.89 -7.35 11.86
N LEU A 265 1.41 -6.12 11.95
CA LEU A 265 1.05 -5.49 13.22
C LEU A 265 -0.18 -4.62 13.04
N VAL A 266 -1.20 -4.76 13.89
CA VAL A 266 -2.32 -3.80 13.92
C VAL A 266 -2.01 -2.69 14.91
N LEU A 267 -2.11 -1.45 14.44
CA LEU A 267 -2.05 -0.25 15.26
C LEU A 267 -3.44 0.37 15.35
N ARG A 268 -4.03 0.30 16.52
CA ARG A 268 -5.32 0.92 16.84
C ARG A 268 -5.10 2.40 17.12
N GLY A 269 -5.71 3.27 16.33
CA GLY A 269 -5.82 4.73 16.51
C GLY A 269 -7.26 5.17 16.82
N GLU A 270 -7.51 6.48 16.89
CA GLU A 270 -8.86 7.02 17.16
C GLU A 270 -9.65 7.22 15.87
N SER A 271 -9.05 7.90 14.89
CA SER A 271 -9.63 8.14 13.58
C SER A 271 -8.54 8.38 12.52
N ILE A 272 -8.89 8.17 11.25
CA ILE A 272 -8.03 8.52 10.13
C ILE A 272 -8.29 9.97 9.76
N ARG A 273 -7.23 10.77 9.72
CA ARG A 273 -7.29 12.14 9.20
C ARG A 273 -7.24 12.15 7.68
N GLY A 274 -6.48 11.23 7.08
CA GLY A 274 -6.31 11.08 5.64
C GLY A 274 -4.85 10.77 5.29
N THR A 275 -4.52 10.84 4.00
CA THR A 275 -3.15 10.78 3.52
C THR A 275 -2.56 12.19 3.43
N ILE A 276 -1.29 12.34 3.78
CA ILE A 276 -0.57 13.62 3.76
C ILE A 276 0.76 13.43 3.05
N ARG A 277 1.06 14.29 2.08
CA ARG A 277 2.36 14.39 1.42
C ARG A 277 3.13 15.54 2.05
N VAL A 278 4.35 15.27 2.49
CA VAL A 278 5.24 16.25 3.12
C VAL A 278 6.54 16.29 2.33
N PRO A 279 6.95 17.44 1.77
CA PRO A 279 8.27 17.59 1.18
C PRO A 279 9.37 17.23 2.17
N ALA A 280 10.41 16.51 1.73
CA ALA A 280 11.53 16.14 2.60
C ALA A 280 12.22 17.38 3.20
N SER A 281 12.16 18.52 2.50
CA SER A 281 12.65 19.83 2.95
C SER A 281 11.86 20.42 4.14
N GLU A 282 10.61 19.99 4.36
CA GLU A 282 9.77 20.43 5.48
C GLU A 282 9.87 19.53 6.71
N LEU A 283 10.45 18.34 6.57
CA LEU A 283 10.67 17.41 7.69
C LEU A 283 11.78 17.93 8.59
N ARG A 284 11.52 17.89 9.90
CA ARG A 284 12.48 18.32 10.92
C ARG A 284 12.65 17.23 11.95
N GLU A 285 13.88 17.03 12.40
CA GLU A 285 14.11 16.27 13.62
C GLU A 285 13.51 17.05 14.80
N PRO A 286 12.76 16.40 15.69
CA PRO A 286 12.12 17.09 16.79
C PRO A 286 13.18 17.56 17.80
N SER A 287 13.23 18.86 18.04
CA SER A 287 14.24 19.49 18.91
C SER A 287 13.84 19.39 20.39
N GLY A 288 14.72 18.80 21.22
CA GLY A 288 14.52 18.68 22.66
C GLY A 288 14.97 17.32 23.23
N ASN A 289 14.95 17.18 24.56
CA ASN A 289 15.23 15.89 25.21
C ASN A 289 13.97 15.02 25.21
N LEU A 290 13.72 14.33 24.09
CA LEU A 290 12.55 13.48 23.87
C LEU A 290 12.77 12.02 24.30
N GLY A 291 13.97 11.66 24.75
CA GLY A 291 14.31 10.31 25.20
C GLY A 291 13.91 9.23 24.19
N ALA A 292 13.26 8.17 24.67
CA ALA A 292 12.79 7.06 23.83
C ALA A 292 11.75 7.46 22.76
N LEU A 293 11.08 8.61 22.92
CA LEU A 293 10.12 9.10 21.93
C LEU A 293 10.81 9.54 20.63
N ALA A 294 12.04 10.06 20.69
CA ALA A 294 12.82 10.43 19.50
C ALA A 294 13.16 9.22 18.62
N GLU A 295 13.28 8.05 19.23
CA GLU A 295 13.48 6.82 18.46
C GLU A 295 12.23 6.42 17.70
N LEU A 296 11.04 6.57 18.31
CA LEU A 296 9.76 6.23 17.70
C LEU A 296 9.26 7.31 16.73
N VAL A 297 9.66 8.55 16.94
CA VAL A 297 9.26 9.72 16.13
C VAL A 297 10.51 10.47 15.66
N PRO A 298 11.18 9.99 14.59
CA PRO A 298 12.43 10.60 14.13
C PRO A 298 12.22 11.95 13.43
N ALA A 299 11.01 12.21 12.92
CA ALA A 299 10.72 13.39 12.14
C ALA A 299 9.33 13.95 12.46
N VAL A 300 9.21 15.27 12.37
CA VAL A 300 7.95 16.01 12.51
C VAL A 300 7.78 17.00 11.37
N ALA A 301 6.53 17.32 11.04
CA ALA A 301 6.17 18.34 10.08
C ALA A 301 5.10 19.25 10.67
N THR A 302 5.23 20.56 10.47
CA THR A 302 4.22 21.53 10.90
C THR A 302 3.16 21.67 9.83
N LEU A 303 1.93 21.30 10.15
CA LEU A 303 0.75 21.56 9.32
C LEU A 303 0.02 22.83 9.83
N PRO A 304 -0.87 23.44 9.03
CA PRO A 304 -1.55 24.69 9.43
C PRO A 304 -2.32 24.62 10.75
N ASP A 305 -2.82 23.44 11.11
CA ASP A 305 -3.71 23.22 12.26
C ASP A 305 -3.17 22.22 13.28
N CYS A 306 -2.05 21.53 13.00
CA CYS A 306 -1.50 20.51 13.88
C CYS A 306 0.00 20.24 13.61
N LEU A 307 0.63 19.53 14.54
CA LEU A 307 1.96 18.95 14.33
C LEU A 307 1.80 17.48 13.92
N LEU A 308 2.29 17.14 12.73
CA LEU A 308 2.36 15.76 12.25
C LEU A 308 3.66 15.12 12.77
N GLN A 309 3.51 14.00 13.48
CA GLN A 309 4.61 13.23 14.05
C GLN A 309 4.81 11.93 13.26
N LEU A 310 5.92 11.79 12.53
CA LEU A 310 6.17 10.60 11.72
C LEU A 310 6.66 9.45 12.60
N VAL A 311 5.97 8.33 12.55
CA VAL A 311 6.27 7.12 13.32
C VAL A 311 7.26 6.25 12.56
N GLU A 312 8.38 5.90 13.21
CA GLU A 312 9.32 4.91 12.70
C GLU A 312 8.83 3.50 13.03
N LEU A 313 8.16 2.88 12.06
CA LEU A 313 7.38 1.67 12.28
C LEU A 313 8.25 0.48 12.70
N GLU A 314 9.48 0.35 12.19
CA GLU A 314 10.36 -0.76 12.56
C GLU A 314 10.83 -0.66 14.02
N LYS A 315 11.11 0.56 14.49
CA LYS A 315 11.47 0.80 15.88
C LYS A 315 10.26 0.61 16.79
N LEU A 316 9.07 1.04 16.35
CA LEU A 316 7.82 0.79 17.05
C LEU A 316 7.54 -0.71 17.19
N ALA A 317 7.67 -1.47 16.10
CA ALA A 317 7.48 -2.92 16.11
C ALA A 317 8.47 -3.61 17.07
N GLY A 318 9.73 -3.18 17.06
CA GLY A 318 10.75 -3.67 17.99
C GLY A 318 10.45 -3.35 19.46
N ALA A 319 9.83 -2.20 19.74
CA ALA A 319 9.36 -1.85 21.07
C ALA A 319 8.13 -2.68 21.51
N CYS A 320 7.24 -2.99 20.57
CA CYS A 320 6.01 -3.77 20.81
C CYS A 320 6.27 -5.26 21.03
N LEU A 321 7.13 -5.86 20.19
CA LEU A 321 7.35 -7.31 20.13
C LEU A 321 8.64 -7.76 20.82
N GLY A 322 9.46 -6.79 21.28
CA GLY A 322 10.78 -7.02 21.86
C GLY A 322 11.85 -7.29 20.79
N ARG A 323 13.10 -6.88 21.06
CA ARG A 323 14.25 -7.42 20.31
C ARG A 323 14.42 -8.88 20.73
N ARG A 324 14.62 -9.81 19.78
CA ARG A 324 15.23 -11.11 20.11
C ARG A 324 16.51 -10.79 20.88
N GLN A 325 16.55 -11.06 22.18
CA GLN A 325 17.82 -11.28 22.84
C GLN A 325 18.38 -12.52 22.17
N ASP A 326 19.52 -12.38 21.51
CA ASP A 326 20.27 -13.53 21.00
C ASP A 326 20.45 -14.51 22.17
N LEU A 327 19.70 -15.59 22.13
CA LEU A 327 19.91 -16.74 23.00
C LEU A 327 21.20 -17.39 22.49
N SER A 328 22.31 -16.92 23.06
CA SER A 328 23.66 -17.49 22.96
C SER A 328 23.70 -18.95 23.38
#